data_AF-A0A8R7TUC5-F1
#
_entry.id   AF-A0A8R7TUC5-F1
#
_cell.length_a   1.000
_cell.length_b   1.000
_cell.length_c   1.000
_cell.angle_alpha   90.00
_cell.angle_beta   90.00
_cell.angle_gamma   90.00
#
_symmetry.space_group_name_H-M   'P 1'
#
loop_
_entity.id
_entity.type
_entity.pdbx_description
1 polymer ?
#
loop_
_entity_poly.entity_id
_entity_poly.type
_entity_poly.pdbx_seq_one_letter_code
_entity_poly.pdbx_strand_id
1 'polypeptide(L)'
;MVTALSSTATCATSLHFPHPSPPCSISSGVGHVQFFRRRCRGLQRRGGGEAARAGLGGLLGGMFGGGGGDDGEAAKRRYNDTVALVNRLEPEVSALSDADLRARTSALQERARAGESLGSLLPEAFAVVREASNRVLGLRPFDVQLIGGMVLHKGEIAEMKTGEGKTLVAILPAYLNALSGKGVHVVTVNDYLARRDCEWVGQVPRFLGLQVGLIQQNMTPEQRRENYLCDITYVTNSELGFDYLRDNLAMTVDELVLRNFNYCVIDEVDSILVDEARTPLIISGLAEKPSDRYYKAAKIAEAFEQDIHYTVDEKQRNVLLTEQGYADAEEILDIDDLYDPREQWASYVLNAIKAKELFLRDVNYIVRSKEVLIVDEFTGRVMAERSMGKSLGTAARRRGLWYMDRSKTDREGMHMLAAVADDKETRALIHH
;
A
#
# COMPACT_ATOMS: atom_id res chain seq x y z
N MET A 1 -14.50 3.82 1.01
CA MET A 1 -14.51 5.06 0.19
C MET A 1 -13.24 5.85 0.53
N VAL A 2 -12.51 6.37 -0.45
CA VAL A 2 -11.23 7.09 -0.26
C VAL A 2 -11.45 8.57 -0.51
N THR A 3 -10.96 9.42 0.38
CA THR A 3 -11.17 10.89 0.35
C THR A 3 -9.90 11.62 0.73
N ALA A 4 -9.76 12.88 0.33
CA ALA A 4 -8.45 13.49 0.31
C ALA A 4 -8.43 15.02 0.48
N LEU A 5 -7.40 15.54 1.15
CA LEU A 5 -7.09 16.96 1.28
C LEU A 5 -5.83 17.30 0.47
N SER A 6 -5.83 18.39 -0.30
CA SER A 6 -4.65 18.88 -1.04
C SER A 6 -4.43 20.37 -0.79
N SER A 7 -3.17 20.84 -0.85
CA SER A 7 -2.82 22.27 -0.88
C SER A 7 -2.03 22.65 -2.12
N THR A 8 -2.35 23.79 -2.71
CA THR A 8 -1.50 24.45 -3.70
C THR A 8 -0.35 25.20 -3.02
N ALA A 9 0.90 24.80 -3.26
CA ALA A 9 2.08 25.59 -2.91
C ALA A 9 2.62 26.32 -4.16
N THR A 10 2.62 27.66 -4.15
CA THR A 10 3.31 28.46 -5.17
C THR A 10 4.79 28.55 -4.79
N CYS A 11 5.65 27.87 -5.54
CA CYS A 11 7.10 27.90 -5.35
C CYS A 11 7.68 29.23 -5.86
N ALA A 12 8.29 30.03 -4.98
CA ALA A 12 9.21 31.10 -5.36
C ALA A 12 10.44 31.07 -4.44
N THR A 13 11.60 30.90 -5.07
CA THR A 13 12.91 30.75 -4.46
C THR A 13 13.45 32.10 -3.95
N SER A 14 14.18 32.03 -2.82
CA SER A 14 15.34 32.85 -2.41
C SER A 14 15.20 33.81 -1.20
N LEU A 15 16.07 33.52 -0.21
CA LEU A 15 16.83 34.40 0.70
C LEU A 15 16.28 34.80 2.09
N HIS A 16 17.01 34.26 3.10
CA HIS A 16 17.47 34.84 4.38
C HIS A 16 16.48 35.19 5.52
N PHE A 17 16.73 34.56 6.68
CA PHE A 17 16.26 34.91 8.04
C PHE A 17 17.00 36.16 8.58
N PRO A 18 16.40 36.99 9.49
CA PRO A 18 16.24 36.63 10.92
C PRO A 18 14.97 37.12 11.67
N HIS A 19 14.58 36.33 12.67
CA HIS A 19 13.95 36.53 14.01
C HIS A 19 13.15 37.81 14.45
N PRO A 20 12.31 37.72 15.53
CA PRO A 20 10.89 38.14 15.51
C PRO A 20 10.50 39.30 16.45
N SER A 21 9.38 39.99 16.16
CA SER A 21 8.34 40.45 17.14
C SER A 21 7.10 41.10 16.43
N PRO A 22 5.89 41.13 17.04
CA PRO A 22 4.58 41.47 16.43
C PRO A 22 4.04 42.85 16.86
N PRO A 23 2.74 43.22 16.69
CA PRO A 23 1.75 42.94 15.63
C PRO A 23 1.21 44.25 14.98
N CYS A 24 0.56 44.18 13.80
CA CYS A 24 -0.43 45.21 13.43
C CYS A 24 -1.46 44.72 12.40
N SER A 25 -2.68 45.19 12.60
CA SER A 25 -3.94 44.93 11.89
C SER A 25 -4.07 45.62 10.52
N ILE A 26 -4.95 45.08 9.64
CA ILE A 26 -5.95 45.76 8.77
C ILE A 26 -6.07 45.18 7.33
N SER A 27 -7.34 44.86 7.01
CA SER A 27 -8.13 44.90 5.76
C SER A 27 -7.82 44.12 4.46
N SER A 28 -8.92 43.51 3.99
CA SER A 28 -9.42 43.30 2.61
C SER A 28 -8.51 43.57 1.40
N GLY A 29 -8.31 42.54 0.58
CA GLY A 29 -7.83 42.66 -0.79
C GLY A 29 -8.31 41.50 -1.67
N VAL A 30 -9.09 41.81 -2.69
CA VAL A 30 -9.52 40.91 -3.78
C VAL A 30 -8.31 40.62 -4.67
N GLY A 31 -8.03 39.35 -4.99
CA GLY A 31 -6.91 38.96 -5.85
C GLY A 31 -7.33 37.98 -6.95
N HIS A 32 -7.30 38.44 -8.21
CA HIS A 32 -7.42 37.64 -9.42
C HIS A 32 -6.15 36.82 -9.68
N VAL A 33 -6.31 35.59 -10.20
CA VAL A 33 -5.23 34.68 -10.59
C VAL A 33 -5.09 34.67 -12.12
N GLN A 34 -3.86 34.76 -12.63
CA GLN A 34 -3.48 34.34 -13.97
C GLN A 34 -2.45 33.21 -13.87
N PHE A 35 -2.35 32.34 -14.89
CA PHE A 35 -1.10 31.94 -15.59
C PHE A 35 -1.26 30.71 -16.52
N PHE A 36 -0.16 30.39 -17.21
CA PHE A 36 0.01 30.02 -18.63
C PHE A 36 -0.14 28.53 -19.03
N ARG A 37 -0.44 28.30 -20.32
CA ARG A 37 -0.44 26.99 -21.01
C ARG A 37 0.92 26.64 -21.63
N ARG A 38 1.33 25.36 -21.56
CA ARG A 38 2.13 24.69 -22.61
C ARG A 38 1.46 23.38 -23.04
N ARG A 39 1.47 23.13 -24.35
CA ARG A 39 0.72 22.10 -25.06
C ARG A 39 1.72 21.15 -25.74
N CYS A 40 1.52 19.84 -25.62
CA CYS A 40 2.12 18.85 -26.52
C CYS A 40 1.01 17.95 -27.09
N ARG A 41 0.79 18.04 -28.41
CA ARG A 41 0.11 17.04 -29.27
C ARG A 41 1.16 15.92 -29.51
N GLY A 42 0.90 14.63 -29.60
CA GLY A 42 -0.28 13.85 -29.99
C GLY A 42 0.23 12.82 -31.02
N LEU A 43 -0.23 11.56 -31.01
CA LEU A 43 -0.27 10.71 -32.21
C LEU A 43 -1.17 9.48 -31.96
N GLN A 44 -2.21 9.34 -32.79
CA GLN A 44 -3.08 8.16 -32.90
C GLN A 44 -2.60 7.27 -34.06
N ARG A 45 -2.76 5.95 -33.93
CA ARG A 45 -2.97 5.05 -35.08
C ARG A 45 -4.08 4.03 -34.76
N ARG A 46 -4.91 3.77 -35.78
CA ARG A 46 -6.14 2.98 -35.81
C ARG A 46 -5.94 1.67 -36.61
N GLY A 47 -6.79 0.69 -36.30
CA GLY A 47 -7.15 -0.49 -37.11
C GLY A 47 -7.47 -1.65 -36.16
N GLY A 48 -8.63 -2.29 -36.11
CA GLY A 48 -9.82 -2.35 -36.98
C GLY A 48 -10.23 -3.83 -37.08
N GLY A 49 -11.40 -4.20 -36.52
CA GLY A 49 -11.93 -5.58 -36.56
C GLY A 49 -13.12 -5.81 -35.60
N GLU A 50 -14.33 -5.66 -36.15
CA GLU A 50 -15.68 -5.95 -35.62
C GLU A 50 -15.88 -7.42 -35.18
N ALA A 51 -16.88 -7.85 -34.39
CA ALA A 51 -17.96 -7.23 -33.63
C ALA A 51 -18.61 -8.30 -32.74
N ALA A 52 -19.09 -7.93 -31.55
CA ALA A 52 -20.30 -8.46 -30.95
C ALA A 52 -20.90 -7.37 -30.04
N ARG A 53 -22.10 -6.88 -30.40
CA ARG A 53 -22.81 -5.79 -29.75
C ARG A 53 -23.95 -6.33 -28.90
N ALA A 54 -24.00 -5.92 -27.63
CA ALA A 54 -25.23 -5.82 -26.84
C ALA A 54 -25.12 -4.64 -25.83
N GLY A 55 -25.65 -3.48 -26.24
CA GLY A 55 -26.41 -2.54 -25.41
C GLY A 55 -25.82 -1.91 -24.14
N LEU A 56 -24.79 -1.05 -24.25
CA LEU A 56 -24.52 0.04 -23.30
C LEU A 56 -25.00 1.35 -23.93
N GLY A 57 -26.23 1.75 -23.63
CA GLY A 57 -26.81 3.03 -24.03
C GLY A 57 -26.64 4.06 -22.93
N GLY A 58 -25.92 5.16 -23.22
CA GLY A 58 -26.05 6.42 -22.48
C GLY A 58 -24.88 6.84 -21.58
N LEU A 59 -23.63 6.64 -22.00
CA LEU A 59 -22.46 7.26 -21.35
C LEU A 59 -21.54 7.82 -22.43
N LEU A 60 -21.84 9.01 -22.93
CA LEU A 60 -20.94 9.89 -23.70
C LEU A 60 -21.64 11.24 -23.95
N GLY A 61 -21.54 12.12 -22.95
CA GLY A 61 -22.03 13.49 -23.04
C GLY A 61 -21.75 14.22 -21.74
N GLY A 62 -20.50 14.61 -21.49
CA GLY A 62 -20.18 15.44 -20.32
C GLY A 62 -18.72 15.48 -19.85
N MET A 63 -17.80 14.73 -20.44
CA MET A 63 -16.37 14.84 -20.11
C MET A 63 -15.69 15.73 -21.16
N PHE A 64 -15.05 16.81 -20.69
CA PHE A 64 -14.41 17.91 -21.43
C PHE A 64 -15.24 19.19 -21.67
N GLY A 65 -15.75 19.78 -20.59
CA GLY A 65 -15.73 21.25 -20.42
C GLY A 65 -14.61 21.57 -19.40
N GLY A 66 -13.69 22.52 -19.56
CA GLY A 66 -13.77 23.75 -20.32
C GLY A 66 -14.27 24.92 -19.46
N GLY A 67 -13.68 25.18 -18.29
CA GLY A 67 -14.00 26.37 -17.48
C GLY A 67 -13.25 26.41 -16.15
N GLY A 68 -12.04 26.99 -16.13
CA GLY A 68 -11.39 27.34 -14.87
C GLY A 68 -12.12 28.54 -14.26
N GLY A 69 -12.93 28.32 -13.22
CA GLY A 69 -13.61 29.41 -12.52
C GLY A 69 -14.70 29.06 -11.51
N ASP A 70 -15.29 27.85 -11.48
CA ASP A 70 -16.61 27.68 -10.83
C ASP A 70 -16.73 26.54 -9.79
N ASP A 71 -15.72 25.68 -9.58
CA ASP A 71 -15.91 24.47 -8.77
C ASP A 71 -16.12 24.76 -7.26
N GLY A 72 -15.39 25.73 -6.70
CA GLY A 72 -15.53 26.13 -5.31
C GLY A 72 -16.82 26.92 -5.02
N GLU A 73 -17.28 27.73 -5.97
CA GLU A 73 -18.53 28.48 -5.84
C GLU A 73 -19.73 27.55 -6.05
N ALA A 74 -19.64 26.62 -7.00
CA ALA A 74 -20.60 25.53 -7.17
C ALA A 74 -20.70 24.65 -5.91
N ALA A 75 -19.57 24.29 -5.30
CA ALA A 75 -19.57 23.55 -4.03
C ALA A 75 -20.27 24.35 -2.91
N LYS A 76 -19.94 25.64 -2.75
CA LYS A 76 -20.63 26.50 -1.77
C LYS A 76 -22.14 26.51 -2.00
N ARG A 77 -22.60 26.70 -3.24
CA ARG A 77 -24.03 26.66 -3.59
C ARG A 77 -24.65 25.29 -3.29
N ARG A 78 -23.95 24.19 -3.59
CA ARG A 78 -24.41 22.82 -3.38
C ARG A 78 -24.61 22.45 -1.91
N TYR A 79 -23.77 22.99 -1.02
CA TYR A 79 -23.77 22.61 0.40
C TYR A 79 -24.36 23.68 1.33
N ASN A 80 -24.72 24.86 0.82
CA ASN A 80 -25.19 25.98 1.65
C ASN A 80 -26.42 25.62 2.51
N ASP A 81 -27.37 24.87 1.94
CA ASP A 81 -28.56 24.46 2.67
C ASP A 81 -28.24 23.55 3.86
N THR A 82 -27.25 22.67 3.69
CA THR A 82 -26.76 21.79 4.76
C THR A 82 -25.96 22.56 5.80
N VAL A 83 -25.13 23.54 5.39
CA VAL A 83 -24.47 24.46 6.32
C VAL A 83 -25.51 25.21 7.15
N ALA A 84 -26.58 25.70 6.52
CA ALA A 84 -27.67 26.38 7.20
C ALA A 84 -28.40 25.45 8.20
N LEU A 85 -28.59 24.17 7.88
CA LEU A 85 -29.10 23.17 8.81
C LEU A 85 -28.18 23.00 10.03
N VAL A 86 -26.88 22.84 9.82
CA VAL A 86 -25.88 22.73 10.90
C VAL A 86 -25.91 23.99 11.79
N ASN A 87 -25.92 25.18 11.18
CA ASN A 87 -25.98 26.45 11.88
C ASN A 87 -27.26 26.63 12.72
N ARG A 88 -28.40 26.11 12.25
CA ARG A 88 -29.66 26.15 13.02
C ARG A 88 -29.64 25.30 14.28
N LEU A 89 -28.81 24.26 14.33
CA LEU A 89 -28.67 23.39 15.50
C LEU A 89 -27.75 24.00 16.57
N GLU A 90 -26.94 25.01 16.23
CA GLU A 90 -25.96 25.60 17.16
C GLU A 90 -26.56 26.10 18.49
N PRO A 91 -27.70 26.82 18.53
CA PRO A 91 -28.28 27.26 19.80
C PRO A 91 -28.70 26.11 20.71
N GLU A 92 -29.21 25.01 20.14
CA GLU A 92 -29.60 23.81 20.89
C GLU A 92 -28.35 23.06 21.39
N VAL A 93 -27.38 22.83 20.51
CA VAL A 93 -26.18 22.03 20.82
C VAL A 93 -25.26 22.76 21.81
N SER A 94 -25.12 24.09 21.69
CA SER A 94 -24.30 24.90 22.60
C SER A 94 -24.88 24.98 24.02
N ALA A 95 -26.20 24.83 24.18
CA ALA A 95 -26.86 24.80 25.48
C ALA A 95 -26.70 23.45 26.23
N LEU A 96 -26.24 22.39 25.54
CA LEU A 96 -26.07 21.07 26.15
C LEU A 96 -24.94 21.07 27.18
N SER A 97 -25.08 20.27 28.25
CA SER A 97 -23.94 19.95 29.10
C SER A 97 -22.93 19.06 28.37
N ASP A 98 -21.70 18.95 28.87
CA ASP A 98 -20.70 18.04 28.29
C ASP A 98 -21.16 16.57 28.30
N ALA A 99 -21.94 16.18 29.32
CA ALA A 99 -22.51 14.85 29.42
C ALA A 99 -23.58 14.62 28.34
N ASP A 100 -24.47 15.60 28.13
CA ASP A 100 -25.52 15.52 27.12
C ASP A 100 -24.93 15.54 25.69
N LEU A 101 -23.87 16.34 25.48
CA LEU A 101 -23.17 16.39 24.20
C LEU A 101 -22.49 15.06 23.86
N ARG A 102 -21.93 14.36 24.85
CA ARG A 102 -21.44 12.98 24.69
C ARG A 102 -22.58 11.99 24.41
N ALA A 103 -23.71 12.13 25.10
CA ALA A 103 -24.86 11.25 24.91
C ALA A 103 -25.42 11.35 23.47
N ARG A 104 -25.27 12.49 22.79
CA ARG A 104 -25.60 12.62 21.36
C ARG A 104 -24.83 11.62 20.50
N THR A 105 -23.55 11.36 20.78
CA THR A 105 -22.77 10.35 20.05
C THR A 105 -23.41 8.96 20.17
N SER A 106 -23.87 8.58 21.37
CA SER A 106 -24.51 7.28 21.58
C SER A 106 -25.81 7.15 20.78
N ALA A 107 -26.67 8.17 20.82
CA ALA A 107 -27.91 8.21 20.04
C ALA A 107 -27.65 8.17 18.51
N LEU A 108 -26.62 8.88 18.05
CA LEU A 108 -26.21 8.87 16.65
C LEU A 108 -25.65 7.51 16.20
N GLN A 109 -24.85 6.85 17.05
CA GLN A 109 -24.34 5.49 16.80
C GLN A 109 -25.47 4.47 16.71
N GLU A 110 -26.45 4.53 17.62
CA GLU A 110 -27.63 3.65 17.60
C GLU A 110 -28.42 3.80 16.29
N ARG A 111 -28.70 5.04 15.87
CA ARG A 111 -29.40 5.33 14.62
C ARG A 111 -28.61 4.87 13.39
N ALA A 112 -27.29 5.12 13.36
CA ALA A 112 -26.43 4.67 12.27
C ALA A 112 -26.40 3.12 12.16
N ARG A 113 -26.33 2.42 13.30
CA ARG A 113 -26.34 0.95 13.36
C ARG A 113 -27.71 0.36 13.05
N ALA A 114 -28.79 1.09 13.32
CA ALA A 114 -30.15 0.74 12.91
C ALA A 114 -30.42 0.93 11.41
N GLY A 115 -29.44 1.46 10.65
CA GLY A 115 -29.51 1.59 9.19
C GLY A 115 -29.91 2.98 8.69
N GLU A 116 -30.00 3.99 9.58
CA GLU A 116 -30.16 5.37 9.13
C GLU A 116 -28.93 5.83 8.33
N SER A 117 -29.16 6.51 7.22
CA SER A 117 -28.08 6.94 6.33
C SER A 117 -27.16 7.96 7.02
N LEU A 118 -25.84 7.83 6.86
CA LEU A 118 -24.90 8.84 7.37
C LEU A 118 -25.17 10.25 6.80
N GLY A 119 -25.70 10.33 5.57
CA GLY A 119 -26.09 11.61 4.97
C GLY A 119 -27.23 12.33 5.71
N SER A 120 -28.19 11.60 6.30
CA SER A 120 -29.25 12.20 7.11
C SER A 120 -28.78 12.59 8.52
N LEU A 121 -27.81 11.85 9.07
CA LEU A 121 -27.18 12.15 10.36
C LEU A 121 -26.19 13.32 10.28
N LEU A 122 -25.71 13.66 9.07
CA LEU A 122 -24.63 14.61 8.86
C LEU A 122 -24.84 15.97 9.55
N PRO A 123 -26.00 16.65 9.43
CA PRO A 123 -26.16 17.98 10.04
C PRO A 123 -26.01 17.95 11.57
N GLU A 124 -26.61 16.95 12.21
CA GLU A 124 -26.53 16.78 13.67
C GLU A 124 -25.12 16.40 14.11
N ALA A 125 -24.49 15.43 13.43
CA ALA A 125 -23.12 15.01 13.72
C ALA A 125 -22.12 16.16 13.57
N PHE A 126 -22.26 16.99 12.51
CA PHE A 126 -21.37 18.12 12.27
C PHE A 126 -21.58 19.23 13.30
N ALA A 127 -22.83 19.48 13.74
CA ALA A 127 -23.10 20.43 14.81
C ALA A 127 -22.46 19.98 16.14
N VAL A 128 -22.58 18.68 16.48
CA VAL A 128 -21.96 18.09 17.67
C VAL A 128 -20.43 18.20 17.65
N VAL A 129 -19.79 17.85 16.53
CA VAL A 129 -18.33 17.97 16.38
C VAL A 129 -17.88 19.42 16.44
N ARG A 130 -18.64 20.35 15.83
CA ARG A 130 -18.31 21.78 15.85
C ARG A 130 -18.32 22.34 17.27
N GLU A 131 -19.34 22.01 18.05
CA GLU A 131 -19.42 22.43 19.45
C GLU A 131 -18.33 21.78 20.30
N ALA A 132 -18.10 20.48 20.14
CA ALA A 132 -17.03 19.79 20.87
C ALA A 132 -15.64 20.37 20.55
N SER A 133 -15.37 20.71 19.29
CA SER A 133 -14.14 21.39 18.89
C SER A 133 -13.99 22.76 19.57
N ASN A 134 -15.08 23.52 19.66
CA ASN A 134 -15.06 24.81 20.34
C ASN A 134 -14.75 24.66 21.85
N ARG A 135 -15.37 23.68 22.52
CA ARG A 135 -15.15 23.42 23.95
C ARG A 135 -13.74 22.90 24.27
N VAL A 136 -13.24 21.99 23.45
CA VAL A 136 -12.00 21.26 23.72
C VAL A 136 -10.78 22.02 23.22
N LEU A 137 -10.86 22.60 22.02
CA LEU A 137 -9.73 23.24 21.35
C LEU A 137 -9.82 24.77 21.33
N GLY A 138 -10.97 25.36 21.69
CA GLY A 138 -11.23 26.78 21.50
C GLY A 138 -11.38 27.17 20.01
N LEU A 139 -11.55 26.17 19.14
CA LEU A 139 -11.64 26.36 17.69
C LEU A 139 -13.04 25.97 17.24
N ARG A 140 -13.82 26.95 16.77
CA ARG A 140 -15.12 26.70 16.14
C ARG A 140 -14.93 26.57 14.63
N PRO A 141 -15.13 25.38 14.03
CA PRO A 141 -15.08 25.21 12.59
C PRO A 141 -15.88 26.26 11.80
N PHE A 142 -15.28 26.81 10.76
CA PHE A 142 -15.92 27.75 9.84
C PHE A 142 -16.86 27.05 8.85
N ASP A 143 -17.77 27.79 8.25
CA ASP A 143 -18.73 27.25 7.26
C ASP A 143 -18.02 26.62 6.05
N VAL A 144 -16.89 27.20 5.62
CA VAL A 144 -16.06 26.61 4.55
C VAL A 144 -15.40 25.29 4.96
N GLN A 145 -15.10 25.11 6.25
CA GLN A 145 -14.57 23.87 6.80
C GLN A 145 -15.64 22.79 6.87
N LEU A 146 -16.89 23.16 7.20
CA LEU A 146 -18.04 22.26 7.12
C LEU A 146 -18.24 21.77 5.67
N ILE A 147 -18.12 22.67 4.68
CA ILE A 147 -18.16 22.30 3.26
C ILE A 147 -17.04 21.32 2.90
N GLY A 148 -15.81 21.60 3.33
CA GLY A 148 -14.69 20.67 3.15
C GLY A 148 -14.98 19.29 3.73
N GLY A 149 -15.54 19.22 4.95
CA GLY A 149 -15.93 17.97 5.59
C GLY A 149 -17.03 17.22 4.82
N MET A 150 -17.97 17.94 4.21
CA MET A 150 -19.03 17.34 3.37
C MET A 150 -18.50 16.80 2.04
N VAL A 151 -17.57 17.51 1.40
CA VAL A 151 -16.87 17.04 0.19
C VAL A 151 -16.10 15.76 0.50
N LEU A 152 -15.35 15.75 1.60
CA LEU A 152 -14.67 14.55 2.07
C LEU A 152 -15.67 13.43 2.33
N HIS A 153 -16.75 13.64 3.10
CA HIS A 153 -17.73 12.57 3.35
C HIS A 153 -18.28 11.91 2.06
N LYS A 154 -18.34 12.65 0.94
CA LYS A 154 -18.79 12.14 -0.36
C LYS A 154 -17.77 11.34 -1.18
N GLY A 155 -16.56 11.09 -0.70
CA GLY A 155 -15.56 10.40 -1.53
C GLY A 155 -14.75 11.33 -2.43
N GLU A 156 -14.88 12.65 -2.27
CA GLU A 156 -14.27 13.65 -3.16
C GLU A 156 -12.99 14.23 -2.52
N ILE A 157 -12.21 14.98 -3.32
CA ILE A 157 -11.02 15.70 -2.85
C ILE A 157 -11.42 17.12 -2.47
N ALA A 158 -11.14 17.52 -1.24
CA ALA A 158 -11.33 18.88 -0.77
C ALA A 158 -10.01 19.66 -0.92
N GLU A 159 -9.92 20.49 -1.96
CA GLU A 159 -8.79 21.40 -2.14
C GLU A 159 -8.95 22.62 -1.22
N MET A 160 -8.03 22.78 -0.28
CA MET A 160 -8.05 23.86 0.71
C MET A 160 -6.66 24.48 0.78
N LYS A 161 -6.59 25.82 0.76
CA LYS A 161 -5.31 26.53 0.88
C LYS A 161 -4.66 26.21 2.22
N THR A 162 -3.32 26.22 2.24
CA THR A 162 -2.57 26.08 3.48
C THR A 162 -3.01 27.13 4.50
N GLY A 163 -3.29 26.71 5.73
CA GLY A 163 -3.81 27.59 6.79
C GLY A 163 -5.33 27.59 6.94
N GLU A 164 -6.10 26.99 6.01
CA GLU A 164 -7.56 26.88 6.11
C GLU A 164 -8.04 25.82 7.14
N GLY A 165 -7.12 25.18 7.88
CA GLY A 165 -7.44 24.23 8.94
C GLY A 165 -7.82 22.82 8.47
N LYS A 166 -7.15 22.30 7.43
CA LYS A 166 -7.29 20.92 6.91
C LYS A 166 -7.37 19.85 8.02
N THR A 167 -6.47 19.92 9.00
CA THR A 167 -6.42 18.97 10.13
C THR A 167 -7.72 18.95 10.93
N LEU A 168 -8.33 20.12 11.18
CA LEU A 168 -9.60 20.22 11.89
C LEU A 168 -10.77 19.68 11.03
N VAL A 169 -10.72 19.94 9.72
CA VAL A 169 -11.72 19.48 8.76
C VAL A 169 -11.80 17.95 8.71
N ALA A 170 -10.68 17.25 8.81
CA ALA A 170 -10.63 15.78 8.74
C ALA A 170 -11.47 15.10 9.84
N ILE A 171 -11.64 15.74 11.01
CA ILE A 171 -12.41 15.18 12.14
C ILE A 171 -13.89 15.07 11.80
N LEU A 172 -14.46 16.05 11.07
CA LEU A 172 -15.88 16.10 10.77
C LEU A 172 -16.38 14.83 10.04
N PRO A 173 -15.82 14.45 8.88
CA PRO A 173 -16.20 13.21 8.22
C PRO A 173 -15.66 11.97 8.93
N ALA A 174 -14.53 12.06 9.66
CA ALA A 174 -14.02 10.91 10.42
C ALA A 174 -14.98 10.52 11.54
N TYR A 175 -15.47 11.48 12.33
CA TYR A 175 -16.49 11.26 13.35
C TYR A 175 -17.77 10.69 12.76
N LEU A 176 -18.33 11.33 11.72
CA LEU A 176 -19.57 10.87 11.08
C LEU A 176 -19.46 9.42 10.56
N ASN A 177 -18.38 9.09 9.86
CA ASN A 177 -18.20 7.74 9.32
C ASN A 177 -17.87 6.70 10.41
N ALA A 178 -17.25 7.12 11.51
CA ALA A 178 -16.97 6.27 12.67
C ALA A 178 -18.25 5.84 13.42
N LEU A 179 -19.35 6.60 13.33
CA LEU A 179 -20.63 6.23 13.96
C LEU A 179 -21.16 4.85 13.52
N SER A 180 -20.77 4.39 12.33
CA SER A 180 -21.11 3.06 11.82
C SER A 180 -20.45 1.90 12.59
N GLY A 181 -19.42 2.16 13.39
CA GLY A 181 -18.64 1.13 14.10
C GLY A 181 -17.70 0.29 13.21
N LYS A 182 -17.65 0.58 11.90
CA LYS A 182 -16.72 -0.06 10.95
C LYS A 182 -15.34 0.62 10.93
N GLY A 183 -15.29 1.78 11.58
CA GLY A 183 -14.15 2.64 11.81
C GLY A 183 -13.49 3.28 10.60
N VAL A 184 -12.51 4.14 10.88
CA VAL A 184 -11.96 5.13 9.94
C VAL A 184 -10.45 5.23 10.07
N HIS A 185 -9.75 5.30 8.94
CA HIS A 185 -8.32 5.62 8.92
C HIS A 185 -8.08 7.08 8.53
N VAL A 186 -7.34 7.83 9.35
CA VAL A 186 -6.81 9.15 8.99
C VAL A 186 -5.34 8.96 8.63
N VAL A 187 -5.06 9.05 7.33
CA VAL A 187 -3.74 8.75 6.75
C VAL A 187 -2.96 10.04 6.58
N THR A 188 -1.76 10.08 7.15
CA THR A 188 -0.84 11.23 7.01
C THR A 188 0.47 10.79 6.36
N VAL A 189 1.32 11.78 6.02
CA VAL A 189 2.59 11.57 5.31
C VAL A 189 3.68 10.98 6.22
N ASN A 190 3.67 11.27 7.53
CA ASN A 190 4.73 10.81 8.43
C ASN A 190 4.26 10.62 9.88
N ASP A 191 5.03 9.84 10.65
CA ASP A 191 4.72 9.45 12.03
C ASP A 191 4.58 10.65 12.98
N TYR A 192 5.31 11.75 12.74
CA TYR A 192 5.18 12.96 13.54
C TYR A 192 3.81 13.62 13.35
N LEU A 193 3.36 13.78 12.09
CA LEU A 193 2.04 14.34 11.78
C LEU A 193 0.92 13.44 12.30
N ALA A 194 1.04 12.11 12.10
CA ALA A 194 0.09 11.15 12.65
C ALA A 194 -0.06 11.28 14.16
N ARG A 195 1.07 11.34 14.90
CA ARG A 195 1.09 11.52 16.35
C ARG A 195 0.49 12.87 16.76
N ARG A 196 0.99 13.96 16.18
CA ARG A 196 0.55 15.33 16.48
C ARG A 196 -0.95 15.48 16.31
N ASP A 197 -1.51 14.99 15.20
CA ASP A 197 -2.92 15.16 14.90
C ASP A 197 -3.79 14.26 15.79
N CYS A 198 -3.32 13.04 16.07
CA CYS A 198 -3.96 12.15 17.03
C CYS A 198 -3.98 12.73 18.46
N GLU A 199 -2.91 13.38 18.91
CA GLU A 199 -2.80 13.99 20.24
C GLU A 199 -3.53 15.34 20.34
N TRP A 200 -3.49 16.15 19.28
CA TRP A 200 -4.12 17.47 19.28
C TRP A 200 -5.60 17.38 18.94
N VAL A 201 -5.93 17.10 17.68
CA VAL A 201 -7.31 17.17 17.22
C VAL A 201 -8.11 15.92 17.56
N GLY A 202 -7.44 14.78 17.79
CA GLY A 202 -8.07 13.56 18.31
C GLY A 202 -8.71 13.71 19.70
N GLN A 203 -8.44 14.79 20.43
CA GLN A 203 -9.13 15.09 21.68
C GLN A 203 -10.63 15.34 21.49
N VAL A 204 -11.05 15.84 20.33
CA VAL A 204 -12.46 16.11 20.02
C VAL A 204 -13.31 14.82 19.96
N PRO A 205 -12.97 13.81 19.13
CA PRO A 205 -13.69 12.54 19.14
C PRO A 205 -13.56 11.79 20.47
N ARG A 206 -12.42 11.88 21.18
CA ARG A 206 -12.28 11.31 22.54
C ARG A 206 -13.24 11.97 23.54
N PHE A 207 -13.33 13.30 23.51
CA PHE A 207 -14.27 14.05 24.32
C PHE A 207 -15.72 13.62 24.04
N LEU A 208 -16.04 13.30 22.78
CA LEU A 208 -17.35 12.81 22.34
C LEU A 208 -17.60 11.33 22.60
N GLY A 209 -16.64 10.61 23.20
CA GLY A 209 -16.78 9.21 23.60
C GLY A 209 -16.30 8.17 22.58
N LEU A 210 -15.66 8.59 21.48
CA LEU A 210 -15.05 7.65 20.52
C LEU A 210 -13.62 7.27 20.94
N GLN A 211 -13.22 6.05 20.61
CA GLN A 211 -11.85 5.58 20.75
C GLN A 211 -10.98 6.04 19.57
N VAL A 212 -9.80 6.56 19.86
CA VAL A 212 -8.87 7.09 18.86
C VAL A 212 -7.49 6.44 19.03
N GLY A 213 -7.12 5.63 18.04
CA GLY A 213 -5.85 4.91 17.99
C GLY A 213 -4.78 5.63 17.15
N LEU A 214 -3.53 5.24 17.35
CA LEU A 214 -2.36 5.70 16.62
C LEU A 214 -1.50 4.49 16.26
N ILE A 215 -1.08 4.38 15.01
CA ILE A 215 -0.12 3.37 14.56
C ILE A 215 1.23 4.03 14.35
N GLN A 216 2.30 3.39 14.85
CA GLN A 216 3.68 3.85 14.73
C GLN A 216 4.61 2.70 14.43
N GLN A 217 5.76 3.00 13.81
CA GLN A 217 6.75 2.01 13.35
C GLN A 217 7.10 0.93 14.39
N ASN A 218 7.36 1.33 15.64
CA ASN A 218 7.89 0.44 16.69
C ASN A 218 6.82 -0.28 17.53
N MET A 219 5.58 -0.36 17.05
CA MET A 219 4.51 -1.07 17.74
C MET A 219 4.52 -2.57 17.50
N THR A 220 4.25 -3.34 18.55
CA THR A 220 4.05 -4.79 18.43
C THR A 220 2.74 -5.10 17.68
N PRO A 221 2.56 -6.32 17.13
CA PRO A 221 1.31 -6.71 16.48
C PRO A 221 0.08 -6.55 17.38
N GLU A 222 0.21 -6.85 18.67
CA GLU A 222 -0.87 -6.72 19.66
C GLU A 222 -1.26 -5.25 19.83
N GLN A 223 -0.28 -4.36 19.99
CA GLN A 223 -0.52 -2.92 20.10
C GLN A 223 -1.17 -2.37 18.82
N ARG A 224 -0.74 -2.84 17.65
CA ARG A 224 -1.35 -2.45 16.36
C ARG A 224 -2.81 -2.86 16.30
N ARG A 225 -3.11 -4.10 16.67
CA ARG A 225 -4.48 -4.63 16.71
C ARG A 225 -5.39 -3.79 17.60
N GLU A 226 -4.94 -3.46 18.82
CA GLU A 226 -5.69 -2.58 19.73
C GLU A 226 -5.98 -1.21 19.10
N ASN A 227 -5.00 -0.62 18.42
CA ASN A 227 -5.14 0.69 17.76
C ASN A 227 -6.02 0.64 16.50
N TYR A 228 -6.02 -0.46 15.74
CA TYR A 228 -6.93 -0.66 14.59
C TYR A 228 -8.36 -0.97 14.99
N LEU A 229 -8.59 -1.48 16.21
CA LEU A 229 -9.94 -1.70 16.76
C LEU A 229 -10.64 -0.40 17.20
N CYS A 230 -9.88 0.69 17.39
CA CYS A 230 -10.45 2.00 17.71
C CYS A 230 -11.42 2.50 16.63
N ASP A 231 -12.33 3.42 16.99
CA ASP A 231 -13.30 3.99 16.04
C ASP A 231 -12.60 4.81 14.93
N ILE A 232 -11.55 5.54 15.30
CA ILE A 232 -10.70 6.31 14.38
C ILE A 232 -9.24 5.93 14.64
N THR A 233 -8.47 5.65 13.58
CA THR A 233 -7.06 5.31 13.68
C THR A 233 -6.23 6.27 12.84
N TYR A 234 -5.27 6.96 13.47
CA TYR A 234 -4.25 7.74 12.78
C TYR A 234 -3.08 6.84 12.39
N VAL A 235 -2.66 6.92 11.13
CA VAL A 235 -1.64 6.03 10.58
C VAL A 235 -0.93 6.70 9.40
N THR A 236 0.28 6.28 9.06
CA THR A 236 0.92 6.70 7.81
C THR A 236 0.53 5.76 6.67
N ASN A 237 0.63 6.24 5.44
CA ASN A 237 0.41 5.38 4.26
C ASN A 237 1.36 4.16 4.25
N SER A 238 2.62 4.37 4.67
CA SER A 238 3.63 3.33 4.75
C SER A 238 3.26 2.25 5.77
N GLU A 239 2.90 2.65 7.00
CA GLU A 239 2.51 1.69 8.04
C GLU A 239 1.26 0.91 7.67
N LEU A 240 0.23 1.58 7.14
CA LEU A 240 -1.00 0.94 6.70
C LEU A 240 -0.73 -0.08 5.58
N GLY A 241 0.13 0.29 4.62
CA GLY A 241 0.51 -0.59 3.52
C GLY A 241 1.35 -1.78 3.97
N PHE A 242 2.31 -1.59 4.89
CA PHE A 242 3.11 -2.69 5.43
C PHE A 242 2.29 -3.62 6.32
N ASP A 243 1.35 -3.11 7.12
CA ASP A 243 0.42 -3.94 7.89
C ASP A 243 -0.46 -4.78 6.95
N TYR A 244 -0.96 -4.19 5.86
CA TYR A 244 -1.69 -4.96 4.85
C TYR A 244 -0.84 -6.07 4.23
N LEU A 245 0.42 -5.78 3.88
CA LEU A 245 1.33 -6.79 3.34
C LEU A 245 1.67 -7.88 4.38
N ARG A 246 1.88 -7.52 5.64
CA ARG A 246 2.14 -8.46 6.75
C ARG A 246 0.94 -9.37 7.01
N ASP A 247 -0.27 -8.82 7.03
CA ASP A 247 -1.51 -9.58 7.22
C ASP A 247 -1.73 -10.61 6.10
N ASN A 248 -1.31 -10.32 4.86
CA ASN A 248 -1.37 -11.28 3.75
C ASN A 248 -0.25 -12.34 3.76
N LEU A 249 0.72 -12.22 4.68
CA LEU A 249 1.78 -13.21 4.92
C LEU A 249 1.55 -14.00 6.22
N ALA A 250 0.56 -13.60 7.03
CA ALA A 250 0.22 -14.25 8.28
C ALA A 250 -0.21 -15.71 8.05
N MET A 251 0.24 -16.61 8.93
CA MET A 251 -0.09 -18.03 8.86
C MET A 251 -1.36 -18.35 9.64
N THR A 252 -1.72 -17.49 10.60
CA THR A 252 -2.87 -17.66 11.48
C THR A 252 -3.73 -16.40 11.53
N VAL A 253 -5.01 -16.56 11.84
CA VAL A 253 -5.96 -15.43 11.97
C VAL A 253 -5.58 -14.54 13.16
N ASP A 254 -4.99 -15.11 14.21
CA ASP A 254 -4.58 -14.40 15.42
C ASP A 254 -3.36 -13.50 15.21
N GLU A 255 -2.66 -13.62 14.08
CA GLU A 255 -1.56 -12.74 13.67
C GLU A 255 -2.05 -11.48 12.95
N LEU A 256 -3.30 -11.46 12.47
CA LEU A 256 -3.86 -10.32 11.74
C LEU A 256 -4.00 -9.09 12.66
N VAL A 257 -3.58 -7.93 12.16
CA VAL A 257 -3.69 -6.66 12.90
C VAL A 257 -4.76 -5.73 12.35
N LEU A 258 -5.06 -5.82 11.05
CA LEU A 258 -6.08 -4.99 10.41
C LEU A 258 -7.48 -5.58 10.59
N ARG A 259 -8.45 -4.69 10.52
CA ARG A 259 -9.86 -5.01 10.26
C ARG A 259 -10.21 -4.68 8.81
N ASN A 260 -11.45 -5.00 8.41
CA ASN A 260 -11.97 -4.65 7.09
C ASN A 260 -11.87 -3.14 6.79
N PHE A 261 -11.41 -2.79 5.58
CA PHE A 261 -11.36 -1.41 5.14
C PHE A 261 -12.77 -0.83 4.92
N ASN A 262 -13.01 0.34 5.50
CA ASN A 262 -14.31 1.03 5.43
C ASN A 262 -14.19 2.42 4.80
N TYR A 263 -13.52 3.34 5.49
CA TYR A 263 -13.39 4.73 5.09
C TYR A 263 -12.01 5.27 5.46
N CYS A 264 -11.41 6.08 4.57
CA CYS A 264 -10.18 6.79 4.90
C CYS A 264 -10.19 8.25 4.44
N VAL A 265 -9.56 9.09 5.25
CA VAL A 265 -9.22 10.48 4.93
C VAL A 265 -7.72 10.55 4.77
N ILE A 266 -7.26 10.96 3.59
CA ILE A 266 -5.83 11.10 3.28
C ILE A 266 -5.47 12.59 3.34
N ASP A 267 -4.59 12.97 4.26
CA ASP A 267 -4.00 14.30 4.28
C ASP A 267 -2.83 14.39 3.29
N GLU A 268 -2.65 15.56 2.68
CA GLU A 268 -1.68 15.79 1.60
C GLU A 268 -1.70 14.71 0.51
N VAL A 269 -2.87 14.52 -0.10
CA VAL A 269 -3.13 13.45 -1.09
C VAL A 269 -2.16 13.46 -2.27
N ASP A 270 -1.70 14.64 -2.70
CA ASP A 270 -0.74 14.79 -3.78
C ASP A 270 0.61 14.18 -3.38
N SER A 271 1.06 14.41 -2.14
CA SER A 271 2.27 13.76 -1.64
C SER A 271 2.12 12.24 -1.59
N ILE A 272 1.00 11.72 -1.09
CA ILE A 272 0.83 10.28 -0.85
C ILE A 272 0.48 9.52 -2.14
N LEU A 273 -0.56 9.94 -2.87
CA LEU A 273 -1.08 9.21 -4.02
C LEU A 273 -0.37 9.53 -5.34
N VAL A 274 0.46 10.58 -5.40
CA VAL A 274 1.23 10.93 -6.59
C VAL A 274 2.73 10.74 -6.34
N ASP A 275 3.29 11.41 -5.34
CA ASP A 275 4.75 11.39 -5.15
C ASP A 275 5.26 10.07 -4.55
N GLU A 276 4.63 9.58 -3.48
CA GLU A 276 5.04 8.33 -2.82
C GLU A 276 4.63 7.08 -3.58
N ALA A 277 3.51 7.13 -4.31
CA ALA A 277 3.02 6.03 -5.15
C ALA A 277 3.98 5.63 -6.29
N ARG A 278 5.05 6.39 -6.54
CA ARG A 278 6.10 6.07 -7.53
C ARG A 278 6.94 4.85 -7.15
N THR A 279 7.07 4.56 -5.86
CA THR A 279 7.88 3.44 -5.36
C THR A 279 6.97 2.43 -4.67
N PRO A 280 6.96 1.15 -5.08
CA PRO A 280 6.14 0.14 -4.43
C PRO A 280 6.65 -0.17 -3.02
N LEU A 281 5.72 -0.55 -2.13
CA LEU A 281 6.05 -1.10 -0.82
C LEU A 281 6.51 -2.56 -0.97
N ILE A 282 7.67 -2.89 -0.42
CA ILE A 282 8.30 -4.21 -0.54
C ILE A 282 8.72 -4.69 0.85
N ILE A 283 8.26 -5.87 1.26
CA ILE A 283 8.82 -6.60 2.39
C ILE A 283 9.98 -7.45 1.86
N SER A 284 11.19 -7.17 2.33
CA SER A 284 12.37 -7.99 2.07
C SER A 284 12.77 -8.76 3.33
N GLY A 285 13.11 -10.03 3.16
CA GLY A 285 13.71 -10.85 4.20
C GLY A 285 15.16 -11.15 3.84
N LEU A 286 16.00 -11.38 4.85
CA LEU A 286 17.29 -12.00 4.62
C LEU A 286 17.03 -13.38 4.01
N ALA A 287 17.61 -13.64 2.83
CA ALA A 287 17.64 -15.00 2.31
C ALA A 287 18.44 -15.84 3.31
N GLU A 288 17.86 -16.95 3.78
CA GLU A 288 18.63 -17.93 4.55
C GLU A 288 19.85 -18.33 3.73
N LYS A 289 20.99 -18.53 4.42
CA LYS A 289 22.22 -18.99 3.77
C LYS A 289 21.89 -20.27 2.98
N PRO A 290 22.49 -20.47 1.78
CA PRO A 290 22.28 -21.70 1.03
C PRO A 290 22.58 -22.89 1.93
N SER A 291 21.54 -23.67 2.24
CA SER A 291 21.64 -24.79 3.16
C SER A 291 22.53 -25.90 2.56
N ASP A 292 23.13 -26.73 3.42
CA ASP A 292 23.88 -27.93 3.03
C ASP A 292 23.09 -28.88 2.09
N ARG A 293 21.77 -28.69 1.99
CA ARG A 293 20.87 -29.43 1.11
C ARG A 293 21.24 -29.31 -0.36
N TYR A 294 21.66 -28.13 -0.83
CA TYR A 294 22.08 -27.94 -2.22
C TYR A 294 23.27 -28.85 -2.58
N TYR A 295 24.25 -28.97 -1.68
CA TYR A 295 25.42 -29.83 -1.90
C TYR A 295 25.09 -31.31 -1.83
N LYS A 296 24.27 -31.72 -0.86
CA LYS A 296 23.81 -33.10 -0.74
C LYS A 296 23.03 -33.52 -1.99
N ALA A 297 22.10 -32.67 -2.45
CA ALA A 297 21.34 -32.91 -3.66
C ALA A 297 22.21 -32.96 -4.93
N ALA A 298 23.21 -32.08 -5.06
CA ALA A 298 24.15 -32.11 -6.17
C ALA A 298 24.94 -33.44 -6.22
N LYS A 299 25.39 -33.95 -5.06
CA LYS A 299 26.07 -35.26 -4.98
C LYS A 299 25.16 -36.42 -5.33
N ILE A 300 23.89 -36.38 -4.92
CA ILE A 300 22.88 -37.37 -5.31
C ILE A 300 22.69 -37.34 -6.83
N ALA A 301 22.50 -36.15 -7.40
CA ALA A 301 22.36 -36.00 -8.85
C ALA A 301 23.60 -36.51 -9.61
N GLU A 302 24.81 -36.30 -9.09
CA GLU A 302 26.05 -36.83 -9.66
C GLU A 302 26.07 -38.37 -9.65
N ALA A 303 25.67 -38.99 -8.52
CA ALA A 303 25.64 -40.44 -8.36
C ALA A 303 24.52 -41.12 -9.16
N PHE A 304 23.44 -40.41 -9.46
CA PHE A 304 22.28 -40.97 -10.17
C PHE A 304 22.52 -41.09 -11.68
N GLU A 305 22.04 -42.19 -12.24
CA GLU A 305 22.12 -42.51 -13.67
C GLU A 305 20.75 -42.35 -14.36
N GLN A 306 20.77 -41.74 -15.55
CA GLN A 306 19.61 -41.63 -16.42
C GLN A 306 19.10 -43.01 -16.84
N ASP A 307 17.77 -43.15 -16.99
CA ASP A 307 17.01 -44.36 -17.31
C ASP A 307 17.05 -45.46 -16.24
N ILE A 308 17.82 -45.28 -15.16
CA ILE A 308 17.79 -46.12 -13.95
C ILE A 308 17.12 -45.38 -12.81
N HIS A 309 17.61 -44.18 -12.48
CA HIS A 309 17.14 -43.42 -11.32
C HIS A 309 16.17 -42.30 -11.74
N TYR A 310 16.32 -41.73 -12.92
CA TYR A 310 15.45 -40.69 -13.45
C TYR A 310 15.29 -40.77 -14.96
N THR A 311 14.26 -40.12 -15.48
CA THR A 311 14.02 -39.92 -16.92
C THR A 311 14.01 -38.44 -17.26
N VAL A 312 14.45 -38.10 -18.46
CA VAL A 312 14.58 -36.71 -18.92
C VAL A 312 13.67 -36.47 -20.13
N ASP A 313 12.83 -35.44 -20.06
CA ASP A 313 12.09 -34.91 -21.20
C ASP A 313 12.72 -33.59 -21.65
N GLU A 314 13.57 -33.67 -22.68
CA GLU A 314 14.25 -32.49 -23.25
C GLU A 314 13.26 -31.50 -23.88
N LYS A 315 12.15 -31.99 -24.46
CA LYS A 315 11.17 -31.13 -25.14
C LYS A 315 10.40 -30.28 -24.13
N GLN A 316 10.03 -30.89 -23.00
CA GLN A 316 9.34 -30.20 -21.91
C GLN A 316 10.31 -29.56 -20.90
N ARG A 317 11.61 -29.78 -21.06
CA ARG A 317 12.66 -29.40 -20.10
C ARG A 317 12.30 -29.83 -18.68
N ASN A 318 11.96 -31.11 -18.52
CA ASN A 318 11.55 -31.69 -17.26
C ASN A 318 12.32 -32.99 -16.95
N VAL A 319 12.38 -33.34 -15.67
CA VAL A 319 12.99 -34.57 -15.17
C VAL A 319 11.99 -35.23 -14.21
N LEU A 320 11.88 -36.56 -14.27
CA LEU A 320 11.07 -37.36 -13.36
C LEU A 320 11.93 -38.43 -12.72
N LEU A 321 11.84 -38.58 -11.39
CA LEU A 321 12.44 -39.72 -10.69
C LEU A 321 11.67 -41.01 -11.02
N THR A 322 12.41 -42.11 -11.09
CA THR A 322 11.86 -43.47 -11.14
C THR A 322 11.66 -44.00 -9.72
N GLU A 323 10.93 -45.10 -9.57
CA GLU A 323 10.77 -45.80 -8.27
C GLU A 323 12.12 -46.11 -7.61
N GLN A 324 13.12 -46.53 -8.39
CA GLN A 324 14.46 -46.81 -7.88
C GLN A 324 15.16 -45.53 -7.42
N GLY A 325 15.05 -44.45 -8.19
CA GLY A 325 15.62 -43.15 -7.80
C GLY A 325 14.97 -42.54 -6.56
N TYR A 326 13.70 -42.85 -6.28
CA TYR A 326 13.06 -42.49 -5.01
C TYR A 326 13.69 -43.25 -3.85
N ALA A 327 13.71 -44.59 -3.92
CA ALA A 327 14.23 -45.44 -2.86
C ALA A 327 15.71 -45.13 -2.54
N ASP A 328 16.55 -44.97 -3.56
CA ASP A 328 17.98 -44.70 -3.36
C ASP A 328 18.22 -43.28 -2.81
N ALA A 329 17.39 -42.29 -3.18
CA ALA A 329 17.50 -40.94 -2.64
C ALA A 329 17.11 -40.89 -1.16
N GLU A 330 16.07 -41.62 -0.77
CA GLU A 330 15.61 -41.77 0.61
C GLU A 330 16.68 -42.46 1.47
N GLU A 331 17.29 -43.54 0.95
CA GLU A 331 18.39 -44.24 1.63
C GLU A 331 19.62 -43.34 1.81
N ILE A 332 20.04 -42.61 0.78
CA ILE A 332 21.20 -41.71 0.85
C ILE A 332 20.97 -40.54 1.83
N LEU A 333 19.72 -40.06 1.91
CA LEU A 333 19.35 -38.94 2.77
C LEU A 333 18.98 -39.36 4.21
N ASP A 334 18.81 -40.66 4.46
CA ASP A 334 18.35 -41.24 5.73
C ASP A 334 16.98 -40.68 6.15
N ILE A 335 16.03 -40.69 5.20
CA ILE A 335 14.65 -40.20 5.38
C ILE A 335 13.63 -41.22 4.87
N ASP A 336 12.41 -41.14 5.39
CA ASP A 336 11.32 -42.06 5.01
C ASP A 336 10.52 -41.59 3.77
N ASP A 337 10.49 -40.29 3.47
CA ASP A 337 9.71 -39.71 2.36
C ASP A 337 10.33 -38.39 1.85
N LEU A 338 10.69 -38.34 0.56
CA LEU A 338 11.20 -37.13 -0.09
C LEU A 338 10.21 -35.95 -0.12
N TYR A 339 8.91 -36.20 0.04
CA TYR A 339 7.83 -35.20 -0.02
C TYR A 339 7.31 -34.76 1.34
N ASP A 340 7.95 -35.13 2.45
CA ASP A 340 7.53 -34.67 3.79
C ASP A 340 7.44 -33.12 3.81
N PRO A 341 6.27 -32.53 4.14
CA PRO A 341 6.11 -31.08 4.24
C PRO A 341 7.11 -30.40 5.19
N ARG A 342 7.66 -31.13 6.16
CA ARG A 342 8.68 -30.67 7.12
C ARG A 342 10.08 -30.63 6.51
N GLU A 343 10.40 -31.59 5.63
CA GLU A 343 11.70 -31.76 4.99
C GLU A 343 11.56 -31.98 3.48
N GLN A 344 11.36 -30.89 2.73
CA GLN A 344 11.01 -30.93 1.30
C GLN A 344 12.22 -31.23 0.38
N TRP A 345 12.81 -32.43 0.51
CA TRP A 345 14.00 -32.86 -0.23
C TRP A 345 13.75 -33.12 -1.72
N ALA A 346 12.54 -33.55 -2.10
CA ALA A 346 12.18 -33.82 -3.50
C ALA A 346 12.53 -32.65 -4.42
N SER A 347 12.25 -31.42 -3.98
CA SER A 347 12.54 -30.20 -4.75
C SER A 347 14.04 -30.01 -5.01
N TYR A 348 14.89 -30.28 -4.02
CA TYR A 348 16.33 -30.15 -4.15
C TYR A 348 16.91 -31.22 -5.08
N VAL A 349 16.52 -32.48 -4.92
CA VAL A 349 17.01 -33.59 -5.75
C VAL A 349 16.59 -33.42 -7.20
N LEU A 350 15.31 -33.13 -7.47
CA LEU A 350 14.81 -32.89 -8.82
C LEU A 350 15.50 -31.68 -9.47
N ASN A 351 15.67 -30.58 -8.73
CA ASN A 351 16.36 -29.41 -9.26
C ASN A 351 17.85 -29.67 -9.53
N ALA A 352 18.51 -30.51 -8.72
CA ALA A 352 19.91 -30.90 -8.93
C ALA A 352 20.07 -31.74 -10.20
N ILE A 353 19.20 -32.74 -10.42
CA ILE A 353 19.22 -33.56 -11.64
C ILE A 353 18.86 -32.69 -12.86
N LYS A 354 17.86 -31.80 -12.71
CA LYS A 354 17.50 -30.85 -13.75
C LYS A 354 18.68 -29.96 -14.14
N ALA A 355 19.43 -29.46 -13.16
CA ALA A 355 20.64 -28.66 -13.37
C ALA A 355 21.75 -29.48 -14.05
N LYS A 356 21.94 -30.75 -13.68
CA LYS A 356 22.91 -31.65 -14.32
C LYS A 356 22.59 -31.90 -15.80
N GLU A 357 21.34 -32.18 -16.13
CA GLU A 357 20.95 -32.66 -17.47
C GLU A 357 20.52 -31.56 -18.43
N LEU A 358 19.80 -30.54 -17.95
CA LEU A 358 19.15 -29.55 -18.82
C LEU A 358 19.85 -28.19 -18.88
N PHE A 359 20.94 -28.02 -18.13
CA PHE A 359 21.70 -26.79 -18.08
C PHE A 359 23.18 -27.10 -18.31
N LEU A 360 23.61 -26.85 -19.54
CA LEU A 360 24.96 -27.13 -19.98
C LEU A 360 25.84 -25.89 -19.80
N ARG A 361 27.02 -26.12 -19.22
CA ARG A 361 28.08 -25.11 -19.14
C ARG A 361 28.48 -24.68 -20.56
N ASP A 362 28.76 -23.39 -20.70
CA ASP A 362 29.11 -22.70 -21.95
C ASP A 362 28.00 -22.64 -23.01
N VAL A 363 26.79 -23.12 -22.68
CA VAL A 363 25.58 -22.99 -23.49
C VAL A 363 24.53 -22.16 -22.74
N ASN A 364 24.11 -22.64 -21.57
CA ASN A 364 23.06 -21.99 -20.76
C ASN A 364 23.66 -21.05 -19.70
N TYR A 365 24.87 -21.34 -19.22
CA TYR A 365 25.57 -20.53 -18.24
C TYR A 365 27.09 -20.62 -18.40
N ILE A 366 27.81 -19.63 -17.85
CA ILE A 366 29.26 -19.65 -17.73
C ILE A 366 29.67 -19.39 -16.28
N VAL A 367 30.86 -19.86 -15.90
CA VAL A 367 31.46 -19.55 -14.60
C VAL A 367 32.60 -18.56 -14.83
N ARG A 368 32.51 -17.36 -14.24
CA ARG A 368 33.57 -16.33 -14.32
C ARG A 368 33.72 -15.61 -12.99
N SER A 369 34.95 -15.33 -12.58
CA SER A 369 35.26 -14.60 -11.33
C SER A 369 34.59 -15.20 -10.10
N LYS A 370 34.45 -16.53 -10.07
CA LYS A 370 33.61 -17.22 -9.08
C LYS A 370 32.19 -16.65 -9.09
N GLU A 371 31.50 -16.62 -10.22
CA GLU A 371 30.06 -16.29 -10.30
C GLU A 371 29.47 -17.12 -11.45
N VAL A 372 28.28 -17.69 -11.23
CA VAL A 372 27.50 -18.33 -12.30
C VAL A 372 26.74 -17.22 -13.02
N LEU A 373 27.01 -17.05 -14.31
CA LEU A 373 26.38 -16.04 -15.15
C LEU A 373 25.53 -16.73 -16.22
N ILE A 374 24.25 -16.35 -16.29
CA ILE A 374 23.31 -16.90 -17.26
C ILE A 374 23.60 -16.33 -18.65
N VAL A 375 23.57 -17.19 -19.67
CA VAL A 375 23.71 -16.84 -21.08
C VAL A 375 22.34 -16.91 -21.73
N ASP A 376 21.99 -15.87 -22.48
CA ASP A 376 20.80 -15.89 -23.34
C ASP A 376 21.03 -16.84 -24.52
N GLU A 377 20.25 -17.91 -24.60
CA GLU A 377 20.33 -18.96 -25.63
C GLU A 377 20.16 -18.41 -27.07
N PHE A 378 19.45 -17.30 -27.25
CA PHE A 378 19.21 -16.71 -28.57
C PHE A 378 20.31 -15.74 -29.01
N THR A 379 20.93 -15.03 -28.06
CA THR A 379 21.87 -13.95 -28.39
C THR A 379 23.31 -14.24 -27.98
N GLY A 380 23.55 -15.28 -27.18
CA GLY A 380 24.84 -15.60 -26.58
C GLY A 380 25.35 -14.54 -25.60
N ARG A 381 24.51 -13.56 -25.23
CA ARG A 381 24.90 -12.46 -24.35
C ARG A 381 24.80 -12.89 -22.89
N VAL A 382 25.80 -12.50 -22.11
CA VAL A 382 25.83 -12.70 -20.67
C VAL A 382 24.87 -11.72 -19.99
N MET A 383 23.92 -12.24 -19.23
CA MET A 383 22.93 -11.44 -18.50
C MET A 383 23.49 -11.03 -17.13
N ALA A 384 24.39 -10.04 -17.10
CA ALA A 384 25.10 -9.61 -15.88
C ALA A 384 24.20 -9.09 -14.74
N GLU A 385 22.96 -8.66 -15.04
CA GLU A 385 21.95 -8.26 -14.02
C GLU A 385 21.33 -9.46 -13.31
N ARG A 386 21.53 -10.68 -13.81
CA ARG A 386 21.09 -11.95 -13.22
C ARG A 386 22.28 -12.75 -12.68
N SER A 387 23.22 -12.07 -12.02
CA SER A 387 24.37 -12.69 -11.34
C SER A 387 24.12 -12.93 -9.85
N MET A 388 24.74 -13.97 -9.29
CA MET A 388 24.83 -14.22 -7.86
C MET A 388 25.64 -13.11 -7.20
N GLY A 389 24.98 -12.24 -6.44
CA GLY A 389 25.63 -11.23 -5.59
C GLY A 389 25.07 -9.82 -5.68
N LYS A 390 24.30 -9.48 -6.71
CA LYS A 390 23.58 -8.19 -6.77
C LYS A 390 22.12 -8.41 -6.43
N SER A 391 21.62 -7.68 -5.42
CA SER A 391 20.18 -7.57 -5.23
C SER A 391 19.58 -7.10 -6.56
N LEU A 392 18.52 -7.77 -7.01
CA LEU A 392 17.73 -7.35 -8.17
C LEU A 392 17.00 -6.04 -7.80
N GLY A 393 17.76 -4.96 -7.74
CA GLY A 393 17.26 -3.59 -7.69
C GLY A 393 16.77 -3.23 -9.07
N THR A 394 15.46 -3.32 -9.27
CA THR A 394 14.70 -2.57 -10.27
C THR A 394 15.21 -2.68 -11.72
N ALA A 395 14.95 -3.80 -12.41
CA ALA A 395 15.16 -3.85 -13.87
C ALA A 395 14.14 -4.72 -14.65
N ALA A 396 13.27 -3.99 -15.34
CA ALA A 396 12.74 -4.22 -16.70
C ALA A 396 12.16 -5.60 -17.13
N ARG A 397 10.83 -5.54 -17.28
CA ARG A 397 9.98 -6.28 -18.22
C ARG A 397 10.57 -6.40 -19.64
N ARG A 398 11.00 -7.59 -20.06
CA ARG A 398 10.93 -8.07 -21.47
C ARG A 398 11.20 -9.58 -21.59
N ARG A 399 10.20 -10.28 -22.14
CA ARG A 399 10.14 -11.53 -22.91
C ARG A 399 11.23 -12.60 -22.71
N GLY A 400 10.77 -13.80 -22.37
CA GLY A 400 11.27 -15.07 -22.92
C GLY A 400 12.13 -15.90 -21.97
N LEU A 401 11.56 -17.05 -21.56
CA LEU A 401 12.21 -18.24 -21.02
C LEU A 401 13.17 -18.05 -19.83
N TRP A 402 12.61 -18.00 -18.62
CA TRP A 402 12.98 -18.80 -17.44
C TRP A 402 11.76 -18.75 -16.52
N TYR A 403 10.90 -19.79 -16.58
CA TYR A 403 9.77 -19.92 -15.67
C TYR A 403 10.17 -20.94 -14.59
N MET A 404 10.86 -20.46 -13.55
CA MET A 404 10.73 -21.04 -12.21
C MET A 404 10.03 -19.96 -11.38
N ASP A 405 8.93 -20.34 -10.74
CA ASP A 405 7.90 -19.46 -10.19
C ASP A 405 8.42 -18.58 -9.02
N ARG A 406 8.27 -17.24 -9.14
CA ARG A 406 8.51 -16.15 -8.16
C ARG A 406 9.91 -15.98 -7.55
N SER A 407 10.55 -14.84 -7.89
CA SER A 407 11.61 -14.02 -7.23
C SER A 407 12.58 -14.60 -6.17
N LYS A 408 12.22 -15.59 -5.37
CA LYS A 408 13.13 -16.48 -4.62
C LYS A 408 13.78 -17.53 -5.52
N THR A 409 13.05 -18.06 -6.51
CA THR A 409 13.48 -19.18 -7.38
C THR A 409 14.68 -18.88 -8.28
N ASP A 410 14.84 -17.64 -8.77
CA ASP A 410 15.99 -17.28 -9.61
C ASP A 410 17.31 -17.48 -8.84
N ARG A 411 17.32 -17.16 -7.54
CA ARG A 411 18.50 -17.31 -6.69
C ARG A 411 18.75 -18.76 -6.30
N GLU A 412 17.70 -19.52 -5.98
CA GLU A 412 17.78 -20.94 -5.62
C GLU A 412 18.25 -21.80 -6.80
N GLY A 413 17.77 -21.52 -8.02
CA GLY A 413 18.24 -22.17 -9.25
C GLY A 413 19.72 -21.89 -9.52
N MET A 414 20.18 -20.66 -9.26
CA MET A 414 21.60 -20.31 -9.38
C MET A 414 22.47 -20.98 -8.30
N HIS A 415 21.99 -21.11 -7.06
CA HIS A 415 22.67 -21.88 -6.02
C HIS A 415 22.79 -23.35 -6.40
N MET A 416 21.74 -23.93 -6.99
CA MET A 416 21.76 -25.31 -7.47
C MET A 416 22.75 -25.50 -8.64
N LEU A 417 22.75 -24.59 -9.63
CA LEU A 417 23.72 -24.62 -10.72
C LEU A 417 25.16 -24.47 -10.22
N ALA A 418 25.39 -23.61 -9.24
CA ALA A 418 26.71 -23.45 -8.62
C ALA A 418 27.14 -24.71 -7.85
N ALA A 419 26.21 -25.41 -7.20
CA ALA A 419 26.48 -26.65 -6.48
C ALA A 419 26.77 -27.83 -7.44
N VAL A 420 26.05 -27.93 -8.56
CA VAL A 420 26.24 -28.98 -9.58
C VAL A 420 27.49 -28.73 -10.43
N ALA A 421 27.88 -27.47 -10.65
CA ALA A 421 29.05 -27.12 -11.45
C ALA A 421 30.43 -27.43 -10.80
N ASP A 422 30.46 -28.06 -9.60
CA ASP A 422 31.61 -28.32 -8.69
C ASP A 422 33.00 -27.96 -9.28
N ASP A 423 33.34 -26.68 -9.21
CA ASP A 423 34.68 -26.16 -9.47
C ASP A 423 35.26 -25.60 -8.16
N LYS A 424 36.57 -25.81 -7.96
CA LYS A 424 37.29 -25.31 -6.76
C LYS A 424 37.13 -23.80 -6.60
N GLU A 425 36.90 -23.07 -7.70
CA GLU A 425 36.64 -21.63 -7.71
C GLU A 425 35.24 -21.27 -7.18
N THR A 426 34.20 -22.07 -7.44
CA THR A 426 32.80 -21.79 -7.09
C THR A 426 32.46 -22.10 -5.62
N ARG A 427 33.21 -23.00 -4.96
CA ARG A 427 33.06 -23.32 -3.51
C ARG A 427 33.14 -22.09 -2.59
N ALA A 428 33.92 -21.07 -2.96
CA ALA A 428 34.12 -19.88 -2.14
C ALA A 428 32.91 -18.91 -2.11
N LEU A 429 31.96 -19.04 -3.05
CA LEU A 429 30.77 -18.19 -3.12
C LEU A 429 29.62 -18.65 -2.25
N ILE A 430 29.55 -19.96 -1.99
CA ILE A 430 28.40 -20.57 -1.33
C ILE A 430 28.62 -20.58 0.19
N HIS A 431 29.88 -20.50 0.65
CA HIS A 431 30.25 -20.41 2.06
C HIS A 431 30.26 -18.96 2.63
N HIS A 432 30.13 -17.94 1.79
CA HIS A 432 30.05 -16.53 2.16
C HIS A 432 28.71 -15.93 1.76
#